data_AF-A0A418R8B3-F1
#
_entry.id   AF-A0A418R8B3-F1
#
_cell.length_a   1.000
_cell.length_b   1.000
_cell.length_c   1.000
_cell.angle_alpha   90.00
_cell.angle_beta   90.00
_cell.angle_gamma   90.00
#
_symmetry.space_group_name_H-M   'P 1'
#
loop_
_entity.id
_entity.type
_entity.pdbx_description
1 polymer ?
#
loop_
_entity_poly.entity_id
_entity_poly.type
_entity_poly.pdbx_seq_one_letter_code
_entity_poly.pdbx_strand_id
1 'polypeptide(L)'
;MPTRYTLAWFKEEMAPQLTGCSLVYRSCGEGDFGYLERVEVESETLLGTLDFWSHEWLDLHLIDRAAVEERLNLFLSPNQEAEKEQAFIAFLSLL
;
A
#
# COMPACT_ATOMS: atom_id res chain seq x y z
N MET A 1 -10.16 9.01 -16.69
CA MET A 1 -8.89 8.28 -16.76
C MET A 1 -9.03 7.08 -15.86
N PRO A 2 -8.54 5.87 -16.23
CA PRO A 2 -8.52 4.77 -15.28
C PRO A 2 -7.62 5.14 -14.09
N THR A 3 -8.06 4.80 -12.88
CA THR A 3 -7.31 5.00 -11.64
C THR A 3 -5.99 4.23 -11.71
N ARG A 4 -4.83 4.91 -11.57
CA ARG A 4 -3.50 4.28 -11.68
C ARG A 4 -3.22 3.32 -10.52
N TYR A 5 -3.51 3.74 -9.29
CA TYR A 5 -3.17 2.99 -8.08
C TYR A 5 -4.34 2.12 -7.61
N THR A 6 -4.36 0.89 -8.07
CA THR A 6 -5.37 -0.14 -7.71
C THR A 6 -4.68 -1.43 -7.28
N LEU A 7 -5.42 -2.38 -6.71
CA LEU A 7 -4.87 -3.69 -6.40
C LEU A 7 -4.38 -4.43 -7.67
N ALA A 8 -5.08 -4.26 -8.80
CA ALA A 8 -4.68 -4.85 -10.07
C ALA A 8 -3.30 -4.31 -10.51
N TRP A 9 -3.14 -2.99 -10.52
CA TRP A 9 -1.86 -2.36 -10.80
C TRP A 9 -0.77 -2.81 -9.83
N PHE A 10 -1.07 -2.90 -8.53
CA PHE A 10 -0.09 -3.36 -7.54
C PHE A 10 0.40 -4.79 -7.86
N LYS A 11 -0.51 -5.69 -8.21
CA LYS A 11 -0.17 -7.08 -8.55
C LYS A 11 0.68 -7.18 -9.82
N GLU A 12 0.44 -6.31 -10.80
CA GLU A 12 1.14 -6.31 -12.08
C GLU A 12 2.51 -5.64 -11.99
N GLU A 13 2.60 -4.48 -11.35
CA GLU A 13 3.79 -3.62 -11.40
C GLU A 13 4.66 -3.71 -10.14
N MET A 14 4.04 -3.88 -8.97
CA MET A 14 4.74 -3.77 -7.68
C MET A 14 5.10 -5.13 -7.10
N ALA A 15 4.12 -6.04 -7.01
CA ALA A 15 4.31 -7.36 -6.39
C ALA A 15 5.51 -8.15 -6.95
N PRO A 16 5.82 -8.12 -8.26
CA PRO A 16 7.01 -8.81 -8.79
C PRO A 16 8.35 -8.27 -8.26
N GLN A 17 8.39 -7.03 -7.78
CA GLN A 17 9.60 -6.40 -7.23
C GLN A 17 9.83 -6.76 -5.76
N LEU A 18 8.79 -7.23 -5.05
CA LEU A 18 8.83 -7.52 -3.61
C LEU A 18 9.34 -8.93 -3.30
N THR A 19 10.46 -9.31 -3.91
CA THR A 19 11.05 -10.62 -3.71
C THR A 19 11.50 -10.79 -2.26
N GLY A 20 11.06 -11.86 -1.60
CA GLY A 20 11.37 -12.11 -0.18
C GLY A 20 10.32 -11.56 0.79
N CYS A 21 9.29 -10.88 0.30
CA CYS A 21 8.11 -10.53 1.08
C CYS A 21 7.00 -11.57 0.94
N SER A 22 6.26 -11.82 2.01
CA SER A 22 4.95 -12.46 1.98
C SER A 22 3.88 -11.42 1.69
N LEU A 23 2.97 -11.73 0.76
CA LEU A 23 1.88 -10.86 0.36
C LEU A 23 0.55 -11.56 0.61
N VAL A 24 -0.34 -10.93 1.37
CA VAL A 24 -1.72 -11.39 1.58
C VAL A 24 -2.68 -10.35 1.06
N TYR A 25 -3.61 -10.79 0.21
CA TYR A 25 -4.62 -9.92 -0.39
C TYR A 25 -5.95 -10.10 0.32
N ARG A 26 -6.60 -8.99 0.69
CA ARG A 26 -7.93 -8.99 1.28
C ARG A 26 -8.85 -8.00 0.56
N SER A 27 -10.13 -8.33 0.57
CA SER A 27 -11.18 -7.40 0.20
C SER A 27 -12.14 -7.29 1.38
N CYS A 28 -12.42 -6.06 1.77
CA CYS A 28 -13.37 -5.74 2.81
C CYS A 28 -14.55 -5.01 2.16
N GLY A 29 -15.77 -5.24 2.70
CA GLY A 29 -16.98 -4.56 2.24
C GLY A 29 -16.96 -3.05 2.48
N GLU A 30 -18.11 -2.40 2.29
CA GLU A 30 -18.23 -0.95 2.43
C GLU A 30 -17.90 -0.47 3.86
N GLY A 31 -16.83 0.32 3.97
CA GLY A 31 -16.50 1.15 5.14
C GLY A 31 -16.75 2.64 4.86
N ASP A 32 -16.24 3.51 5.73
CA ASP A 32 -16.47 4.97 5.64
C ASP A 32 -15.94 5.60 4.33
N PHE A 33 -14.96 4.96 3.69
CA PHE A 33 -14.39 5.35 2.39
C PHE A 33 -14.79 4.38 1.26
N GLY A 34 -15.86 3.61 1.47
CA GLY A 34 -16.42 2.62 0.57
C GLY A 34 -15.64 1.28 0.58
N TYR A 35 -15.57 0.60 -0.56
CA TYR A 35 -14.91 -0.71 -0.67
C TYR A 35 -13.41 -0.58 -0.43
N LEU A 36 -12.81 -1.56 0.25
CA LEU A 36 -11.38 -1.62 0.50
C LEU A 36 -10.79 -2.88 -0.11
N GLU A 37 -9.74 -2.70 -0.91
CA GLU A 37 -8.81 -3.75 -1.26
C GLU A 37 -7.49 -3.52 -0.52
N ARG A 38 -7.05 -4.51 0.26
CA ARG A 38 -5.85 -4.42 1.09
C ARG A 38 -4.79 -5.42 0.63
N VAL A 39 -3.54 -4.97 0.65
CA VAL A 39 -2.35 -5.80 0.61
C VAL A 39 -1.69 -5.74 1.98
N GLU A 40 -1.52 -6.88 2.63
CA GLU A 40 -0.64 -7.03 3.79
C GLU A 40 0.72 -7.52 3.28
N VAL A 41 1.78 -6.82 3.68
CA VAL A 41 3.16 -7.10 3.28
C VAL A 41 3.97 -7.42 4.54
N GLU A 42 4.66 -8.55 4.52
CA GLU A 42 5.56 -8.95 5.60
C GLU A 42 6.91 -9.35 5.02
N SER A 43 7.98 -8.70 5.46
CA SER A 43 9.36 -9.12 5.25
C SER A 43 9.96 -9.63 6.56
N GLU A 44 11.25 -9.96 6.58
CA GLU A 44 11.94 -10.35 7.83
C GLU A 44 11.88 -9.25 8.89
N THR A 45 11.94 -7.99 8.49
CA THR A 45 12.09 -6.83 9.37
C THR A 45 10.88 -5.89 9.36
N LEU A 46 10.05 -5.93 8.31
CA LEU A 46 8.97 -4.98 8.10
C LEU A 46 7.60 -5.64 8.05
N LEU A 47 6.61 -4.94 8.59
CA LEU A 47 5.19 -5.27 8.49
C LEU A 47 4.45 -4.05 7.94
N GLY A 48 3.60 -4.23 6.94
CA GLY A 48 2.87 -3.13 6.37
C GLY A 48 1.55 -3.50 5.71
N THR A 49 0.76 -2.46 5.46
CA THR A 49 -0.49 -2.53 4.73
C THR A 49 -0.53 -1.47 3.64
N LEU A 50 -1.09 -1.85 2.49
CA LEU A 50 -1.47 -0.92 1.43
C LEU A 50 -2.96 -1.09 1.17
N ASP A 51 -3.67 0.01 1.27
CA ASP A 51 -5.12 0.07 1.26
C ASP A 51 -5.59 0.90 0.08
N PHE A 52 -6.15 0.21 -0.90
CA PHE A 52 -6.76 0.79 -2.07
C PHE A 52 -8.26 0.93 -1.81
N TRP A 53 -8.65 2.12 -1.38
CA TRP A 53 -10.04 2.44 -1.14
C TRP A 53 -10.74 2.84 -2.44
N SER A 54 -12.03 2.55 -2.51
CA SER A 54 -12.87 3.11 -3.55
C SER A 54 -12.79 4.63 -3.57
N HIS A 55 -13.07 5.23 -4.73
CA HIS A 55 -12.86 6.65 -4.98
C HIS A 55 -11.40 7.10 -4.95
N GLU A 56 -10.44 6.18 -5.12
CA GLU A 56 -9.01 6.49 -5.32
C GLU A 56 -8.27 7.05 -4.09
N TRP A 57 -8.81 6.80 -2.89
CA TRP A 57 -8.05 7.03 -1.66
C TRP A 57 -7.03 5.91 -1.47
N LEU A 58 -5.86 6.28 -0.95
CA LEU A 58 -4.74 5.37 -0.76
C LEU A 58 -4.19 5.52 0.65
N ASP A 59 -4.10 4.42 1.39
CA ASP A 59 -3.37 4.36 2.65
C ASP A 59 -2.16 3.43 2.54
N LEU A 60 -1.00 3.89 3.01
CA LEU A 60 0.24 3.12 3.10
C LEU A 60 0.78 3.22 4.53
N HIS A 61 0.90 2.07 5.18
CA HIS A 61 1.46 1.98 6.53
C HIS A 61 2.52 0.89 6.59
N LEU A 62 3.70 1.21 7.13
CA LEU A 62 4.85 0.32 7.24
C LEU A 62 5.56 0.52 8.58
N ILE A 63 5.81 -0.57 9.29
CA ILE A 63 6.43 -0.60 10.62
C ILE A 63 7.67 -1.49 10.57
N ASP A 64 8.75 -1.01 11.19
CA ASP A 64 9.90 -1.82 11.56
C ASP A 64 9.61 -2.61 12.82
N ARG A 65 9.53 -3.93 12.67
CA ARG A 65 9.17 -4.86 13.75
C ARG A 65 10.23 -4.90 14.85
N ALA A 66 11.51 -4.74 14.51
CA ALA A 66 12.60 -4.84 15.46
C ALA A 66 12.75 -3.54 16.26
N ALA A 67 12.64 -2.39 15.58
CA ALA A 67 12.71 -1.08 16.21
C ALA A 67 11.38 -0.64 16.87
N VAL A 68 10.26 -1.28 16.51
CA VAL A 68 8.91 -0.87 16.88
C VAL A 68 8.66 0.59 16.46
N GLU A 69 9.08 0.91 15.24
CA GLU A 69 9.06 2.27 14.70
C GLU A 69 8.25 2.32 13.40
N GLU A 70 7.40 3.34 13.28
CA GLU A 70 6.68 3.63 12.05
C GLU A 70 7.64 4.20 11.00
N ARG A 71 7.80 3.50 9.88
CA ARG A 71 8.66 3.92 8.76
C ARG A 71 7.89 4.72 7.71
N LEU A 72 6.61 4.43 7.55
CA LEU A 72 5.72 5.11 6.62
C LEU A 72 4.29 5.06 7.17
N ASN A 73 3.58 6.18 7.16
CA ASN A 73 2.15 6.26 7.46
C ASN A 73 1.56 7.44 6.70
N LEU A 74 0.94 7.13 5.56
CA LEU A 74 0.43 8.11 4.62
C LEU A 74 -1.01 7.77 4.26
N PHE A 75 -1.89 8.77 4.37
CA PHE A 75 -3.25 8.70 3.84
C PHE A 75 -3.44 9.78 2.78
N LEU A 76 -3.63 9.36 1.54
CA LEU A 76 -3.58 10.20 0.36
C LEU A 76 -4.93 10.26 -0.36
N SER A 77 -5.35 11.48 -0.65
CA SER A 77 -6.59 11.76 -1.34
C SER A 77 -6.48 11.55 -2.86
N PRO A 78 -7.61 11.50 -3.59
CA PRO A 78 -7.64 11.22 -5.02
C PRO A 78 -6.77 12.18 -5.85
N ASN A 79 -6.70 13.44 -5.45
CA ASN A 79 -6.03 14.51 -6.20
C ASN A 79 -4.52 14.61 -5.96
N GLN A 80 -3.92 13.69 -5.20
CA GLN A 80 -2.52 13.72 -4.77
C GLN A 80 -1.64 12.74 -5.56
N GLU A 81 -1.72 12.77 -6.88
CA GLU A 81 -1.04 11.80 -7.75
C GLU A 81 0.49 11.82 -7.58
N ALA A 82 1.10 13.00 -7.42
CA ALA A 82 2.53 13.12 -7.23
C ALA A 82 2.99 12.54 -5.88
N GLU A 83 2.21 12.76 -4.82
CA GLU A 83 2.48 12.20 -3.50
C GLU A 83 2.29 10.69 -3.48
N LYS A 84 1.31 10.15 -4.22
CA LYS A 84 1.12 8.70 -4.37
C LYS A 84 2.33 8.07 -5.07
N GLU A 85 2.82 8.69 -6.14
CA GLU A 85 4.05 8.23 -6.82
C GLU A 85 5.24 8.22 -5.87
N GLN A 86 5.44 9.32 -5.12
CA GLN A 86 6.52 9.42 -4.15
C GLN A 86 6.38 8.40 -3.00
N ALA A 87 5.15 8.10 -2.58
CA ALA A 87 4.86 7.11 -1.55
C ALA A 87 5.28 5.70 -1.98
N PHE A 88 5.00 5.30 -3.23
CA PHE A 88 5.43 4.00 -3.75
C PHE A 88 6.95 3.91 -3.94
N ILE A 89 7.61 5.01 -4.33
CA ILE A 89 9.08 5.07 -4.38
C ILE A 89 9.67 4.88 -2.97
N ALA A 90 9.11 5.58 -1.97
CA ALA A 90 9.55 5.46 -0.58
C ALA A 90 9.32 4.03 -0.05
N PHE A 91 8.14 3.47 -0.29
CA PHE A 91 7.80 2.10 0.08
C PHE A 91 8.79 1.07 -0.49
N LEU A 92 9.12 1.15 -1.78
CA LEU A 92 10.11 0.26 -2.39
C LEU A 92 11.52 0.45 -1.85
N SER A 93 11.88 1.66 -1.44
CA SER A 93 13.22 1.92 -0.86
C SER A 93 13.39 1.39 0.55
N LEU A 94 12.28 1.05 1.23
CA LEU A 94 12.29 0.55 2.61
C LEU A 94 12.29 -0.98 2.67
N LEU A 95 11.77 -1.67 1.64
CA LEU A 95 11.71 -3.13 1.55
C LEU A 95 12.99 -3.74 0.96
#